data_AF-A0A4Y2UK18-F1
#
_entry.id   AF-A0A4Y2UK18-F1
#
_cell.length_a   1.000
_cell.length_b   1.000
_cell.length_c   1.000
_cell.angle_alpha   90.00
_cell.angle_beta   90.00
_cell.angle_gamma   90.00
#
_symmetry.space_group_name_H-M   'P 1'
#
loop_
_entity.id
_entity.type
_entity.pdbx_description
1 polymer ?
#
loop_
_entity_poly.entity_id
_entity_poly.type
_entity_poly.pdbx_seq_one_letter_code
_entity_poly.pdbx_strand_id
1 'polypeptide(L)'
;MEWQHISTPLLLVLFLIPRLAKKKKKKKKKKKKKKKKDYRDNVLRDDYDDDYDYDEEFPGSWNLPSTDTKSSCYDENNQPQRCAPEFANAATYRNVHATNTCGYHGPREFCRQMGTPWARAPCEICDVTVPHRAHLPHHMTDFNTYRNLTWWMSDTMEDRVDKLGQVNLTLDFSK
;
A
#
# COMPACT_ATOMS: atom_id res chain seq x y z
N MET A 1 -47.18 63.69 -42.89
CA MET A 1 -47.20 63.46 -41.43
C MET A 1 -46.42 62.19 -41.20
N GLU A 2 -45.11 62.34 -41.03
CA GLU A 2 -44.45 62.48 -39.72
C GLU A 2 -43.90 61.11 -39.34
N TRP A 3 -42.68 60.82 -39.79
CA TRP A 3 -41.86 59.76 -39.22
C TRP A 3 -41.24 60.31 -37.94
N GLN A 4 -41.80 59.98 -36.78
CA GLN A 4 -41.14 60.24 -35.51
C GLN A 4 -40.16 59.12 -35.16
N HIS A 5 -38.95 59.58 -34.87
CA HIS A 5 -37.81 58.86 -34.34
C HIS A 5 -38.14 58.05 -33.09
N ILE A 6 -37.77 56.76 -33.06
CA ILE A 6 -37.57 56.02 -31.82
C ILE A 6 -36.07 55.77 -31.65
N SER A 7 -35.55 56.50 -30.68
CA SER A 7 -34.21 56.50 -30.11
C SER A 7 -33.58 55.10 -30.03
N THR A 8 -32.41 54.94 -30.66
CA THR A 8 -31.52 53.77 -30.59
C THR A 8 -30.47 53.92 -29.48
N PRO A 9 -30.79 53.60 -28.21
CA PRO A 9 -29.71 53.20 -27.29
C PRO A 9 -29.97 51.86 -26.58
N LEU A 10 -31.20 51.33 -26.59
CA LEU A 10 -31.58 50.18 -25.76
C LEU A 10 -31.38 48.79 -26.42
N LEU A 11 -31.39 48.69 -27.75
CA LEU A 11 -31.18 47.43 -28.46
C LEU A 11 -29.73 46.91 -28.41
N LEU A 12 -28.74 47.79 -28.20
CA LEU A 12 -27.33 47.39 -28.05
C LEU A 12 -27.02 46.74 -26.68
N VAL A 13 -27.78 47.08 -25.63
CA VAL A 13 -27.51 46.58 -24.27
C VAL A 13 -27.89 45.10 -24.12
N LEU A 14 -29.00 44.66 -24.73
CA LEU A 14 -29.50 43.28 -24.61
C LEU A 14 -28.59 42.23 -25.29
N PHE A 15 -27.85 42.59 -26.35
CA PHE A 15 -26.92 41.67 -27.02
C PHE A 15 -25.53 41.59 -26.38
N LEU A 16 -25.13 42.58 -25.58
CA LEU A 16 -23.79 42.63 -24.94
C LEU A 16 -23.71 41.76 -23.68
N ILE A 17 -24.78 41.72 -22.88
CA ILE A 17 -24.85 40.96 -21.61
C ILE A 17 -24.54 39.45 -21.79
N PRO A 18 -25.17 38.71 -22.74
CA PRO A 18 -24.87 37.28 -22.93
C PRO A 18 -23.46 37.02 -23.50
N ARG A 19 -22.92 37.94 -24.31
CA ARG A 19 -21.54 37.86 -24.83
C ARG A 19 -20.50 38.04 -23.72
N LEU A 20 -20.74 38.95 -22.78
CA LEU A 20 -19.87 39.17 -21.61
C LEU A 20 -19.88 37.95 -20.66
N ALA A 21 -21.04 37.33 -20.43
CA ALA A 21 -21.16 36.12 -19.62
C ALA A 21 -20.40 34.91 -20.23
N LYS A 22 -20.50 34.71 -21.55
CA LYS A 22 -19.74 33.67 -22.27
C LYS A 22 -18.23 33.90 -22.21
N LYS A 23 -17.77 35.17 -22.33
CA LYS A 23 -16.34 35.53 -22.16
C LYS A 23 -15.83 35.26 -20.74
N LYS A 24 -16.62 35.59 -19.70
CA LYS A 24 -16.28 35.29 -18.29
C LYS A 24 -16.16 33.78 -18.03
N LYS A 25 -17.06 32.95 -18.56
CA LYS A 25 -17.00 31.48 -18.43
C LYS A 25 -15.76 30.88 -19.14
N LYS A 26 -15.43 31.35 -20.36
CA LYS A 26 -14.20 30.94 -21.06
C LYS A 26 -12.92 31.34 -20.30
N LYS A 27 -12.86 32.56 -19.75
CA LYS A 27 -11.73 33.00 -18.89
C LYS A 27 -11.58 32.13 -17.63
N LYS A 28 -12.67 31.78 -16.94
CA LYS A 28 -12.64 30.88 -15.77
C LYS A 28 -12.14 29.47 -16.13
N LYS A 29 -12.60 28.89 -17.26
CA LYS A 29 -12.11 27.59 -17.75
C LYS A 29 -10.61 27.62 -18.10
N LYS A 30 -10.14 28.68 -18.76
CA LYS A 30 -8.70 28.87 -19.05
C LYS A 30 -7.86 29.01 -17.78
N LYS A 31 -8.31 29.79 -16.79
CA LYS A 31 -7.63 29.91 -15.48
C LYS A 31 -7.57 28.58 -14.73
N LYS A 32 -8.65 27.79 -14.72
CA LYS A 32 -8.64 26.44 -14.11
C LYS A 32 -7.69 25.48 -14.83
N LYS A 33 -7.62 25.51 -16.16
CA LYS A 33 -6.66 24.70 -16.93
C LYS A 33 -5.20 25.12 -16.67
N LYS A 34 -4.91 26.43 -16.58
CA LYS A 34 -3.57 26.94 -16.23
C LYS A 34 -3.18 26.52 -14.81
N LYS A 35 -4.06 26.67 -13.82
CA LYS A 35 -3.80 26.25 -12.43
C LYS A 35 -3.58 24.73 -12.30
N LYS A 36 -4.28 23.91 -13.09
CA LYS A 36 -4.06 22.46 -13.13
C LYS A 36 -2.72 22.09 -13.81
N LYS A 37 -2.27 22.88 -14.77
CA LYS A 37 -0.96 22.72 -15.41
C LYS A 37 0.18 23.12 -14.46
N ASP A 38 0.09 24.28 -13.80
CA ASP A 38 1.08 24.70 -12.79
C ASP A 38 1.25 23.66 -11.68
N TYR A 39 0.15 23.07 -11.18
CA TYR A 39 0.23 22.02 -10.16
C TYR A 39 0.93 20.75 -10.68
N ARG A 40 0.67 20.34 -11.93
CA ARG A 40 1.31 19.17 -12.53
C ARG A 40 2.81 19.40 -12.82
N ASP A 41 3.17 20.61 -13.24
CA ASP A 41 4.55 20.96 -13.53
C ASP A 41 5.37 21.14 -12.24
N ASN A 42 4.73 21.52 -11.11
CA ASN A 42 5.40 21.66 -9.81
C ASN A 42 5.57 20.35 -9.02
N VAL A 43 4.72 19.34 -9.21
CA VAL A 43 4.81 18.04 -8.48
C VAL A 43 5.93 17.14 -9.01
N LEU A 44 6.53 17.45 -10.16
CA LEU A 44 7.70 16.74 -10.69
C LEU A 44 9.03 17.41 -10.34
N ARG A 45 9.01 18.41 -9.45
CA ARG A 45 10.20 19.15 -9.01
C ARG A 45 10.32 19.18 -7.48
N ASP A 46 9.94 18.07 -6.85
CA ASP A 46 10.43 17.78 -5.50
C ASP A 46 11.76 17.05 -5.69
N ASP A 47 12.81 17.87 -5.51
CA ASP A 47 14.23 17.55 -5.50
C ASP A 47 14.49 16.34 -4.56
N TYR A 48 14.75 15.17 -5.15
CA TYR A 48 15.57 14.15 -4.50
C TYR A 48 17.01 14.62 -4.71
N ASP A 49 17.56 15.32 -3.72
CA ASP A 49 19.00 15.58 -3.63
C ASP A 49 19.71 14.24 -3.38
N ASP A 50 20.06 13.55 -4.47
CA ASP A 50 21.07 12.49 -4.49
C ASP A 50 22.45 13.16 -4.35
N ASP A 51 22.83 13.48 -3.12
CA ASP A 51 24.21 13.79 -2.76
C ASP A 51 24.62 12.87 -1.61
N TYR A 52 24.71 11.57 -1.92
CA TYR A 52 25.33 10.58 -1.06
C TYR A 52 26.70 10.21 -1.64
N ASP A 53 27.69 10.95 -1.18
CA ASP A 53 29.12 10.69 -1.36
C ASP A 53 29.46 9.29 -0.81
N TYR A 54 29.96 8.41 -1.68
CA TYR A 54 30.17 6.98 -1.39
C TYR A 54 31.64 6.67 -1.05
N ASP A 55 32.39 7.63 -0.53
CA ASP A 55 33.81 7.45 -0.20
C ASP A 55 34.17 8.10 1.15
N GLU A 56 33.52 7.67 2.24
CA GLU A 56 34.18 7.69 3.56
C GLU A 56 34.18 6.29 4.21
N GLU A 57 35.38 5.80 4.38
CA GLU A 57 35.80 4.55 4.98
C GLU A 57 35.26 4.44 6.42
N PHE A 58 34.19 3.66 6.60
CA PHE A 58 33.62 3.40 7.91
C PHE A 58 34.62 2.57 8.76
N PRO A 59 35.17 3.09 9.87
CA PRO A 59 36.01 2.31 10.77
C PRO A 59 35.09 1.50 11.67
N GLY A 60 34.53 0.45 11.11
CA GLY A 60 33.54 -0.37 11.78
C GLY A 60 33.43 -1.69 11.09
N SER A 61 34.40 -2.57 11.34
CA SER A 61 34.31 -3.99 11.06
C SER A 61 33.03 -4.52 11.70
N TRP A 62 31.93 -4.53 10.95
CA TRP A 62 30.87 -5.48 11.19
C TRP A 62 31.55 -6.82 11.00
N ASN A 63 31.97 -7.43 12.11
CA ASN A 63 32.37 -8.81 12.15
C ASN A 63 31.21 -9.59 11.54
N LEU A 64 31.32 -9.89 10.24
CA LEU A 64 30.49 -10.86 9.57
C LEU A 64 30.60 -12.11 10.44
N PRO A 65 29.50 -12.70 10.93
CA PRO A 65 29.56 -13.82 11.85
C PRO A 65 30.51 -14.84 11.25
N SER A 66 31.65 -15.03 11.93
CA SER A 66 32.61 -16.03 11.51
C SER A 66 31.83 -17.32 11.44
N THR A 67 31.84 -17.97 10.28
CA THR A 67 31.44 -19.36 10.09
C THR A 67 32.41 -20.30 10.80
N ASP A 68 32.87 -19.90 11.99
CA ASP A 68 33.61 -20.74 12.89
C ASP A 68 32.57 -21.48 13.71
N THR A 69 32.28 -22.70 13.28
CA THR A 69 31.57 -23.72 14.04
C THR A 69 32.39 -24.14 15.25
N LYS A 70 32.75 -23.19 16.10
CA LYS A 70 33.31 -23.41 17.43
C LYS A 70 32.14 -23.31 18.38
N SER A 71 31.90 -24.35 19.17
CA SER A 71 30.87 -24.31 20.20
C SER A 71 31.20 -23.17 21.16
N SER A 72 30.50 -22.04 21.01
CA SER A 72 30.63 -20.78 21.76
C SER A 72 30.55 -20.92 23.29
N CYS A 73 30.40 -22.14 23.82
CA CYS A 73 30.24 -22.45 25.24
C CYS A 73 31.57 -22.71 25.96
N TYR A 74 32.71 -22.77 25.27
CA TYR A 74 34.03 -22.94 25.88
C TYR A 74 35.01 -21.90 25.35
N ASP A 75 35.85 -21.34 26.20
CA ASP A 75 36.90 -20.39 25.82
C ASP A 75 38.16 -21.11 25.25
N GLU A 76 39.19 -20.36 24.87
CA GLU A 76 40.44 -20.92 24.33
C GLU A 76 41.21 -21.79 25.35
N ASN A 77 40.96 -21.58 26.64
CA ASN A 77 41.52 -22.35 27.74
C ASN A 77 40.63 -23.53 28.15
N ASN A 78 39.59 -23.84 27.35
CA ASN A 78 38.63 -24.91 27.57
C ASN A 78 37.81 -24.75 28.87
N GLN A 79 37.65 -23.51 29.36
CA GLN A 79 36.78 -23.18 30.49
C GLN A 79 35.34 -22.93 30.01
N PRO A 80 34.31 -23.39 30.76
CA PRO A 80 32.92 -23.20 30.39
C PRO A 80 32.52 -21.72 30.49
N GLN A 81 31.87 -21.20 29.45
CA GLN A 81 31.34 -19.85 29.38
C GLN A 81 29.86 -19.86 28.95
N ARG A 82 29.16 -18.75 29.21
CA ARG A 82 27.75 -18.60 28.81
C ARG A 82 27.66 -18.50 27.29
N CYS A 83 27.03 -19.47 26.67
CA CYS A 83 26.64 -19.41 25.26
C CYS A 83 25.15 -19.13 25.13
N ALA A 84 24.78 -18.46 24.04
CA ALA A 84 23.41 -18.31 23.58
C ALA A 84 23.38 -18.68 22.09
N PRO A 85 22.26 -19.25 21.59
CA PRO A 85 22.11 -19.41 20.15
C PRO A 85 22.07 -18.03 19.47
N GLU A 86 22.35 -18.03 18.18
CA GLU A 86 22.15 -16.85 17.36
C GLU A 86 20.69 -16.39 17.39
N PHE A 87 20.49 -15.09 17.29
CA PHE A 87 19.15 -14.52 17.20
C PHE A 87 18.53 -14.88 15.84
N ALA A 88 17.43 -15.62 15.86
CA ALA A 88 16.71 -16.01 14.67
C ALA A 88 15.19 -15.91 14.89
N ASN A 89 14.45 -15.76 13.80
CA ASN A 89 12.99 -15.83 13.86
C ASN A 89 12.55 -17.30 14.05
N ALA A 90 12.03 -17.62 15.23
CA ALA A 90 11.58 -18.96 15.57
C ALA A 90 10.40 -19.47 14.71
N ALA A 91 9.66 -18.55 14.08
CA ALA A 91 8.50 -18.86 13.25
C ALA A 91 8.85 -19.15 11.79
N THR A 92 10.07 -18.84 11.33
CA THR A 92 10.46 -19.02 9.92
C THR A 92 10.30 -20.48 9.49
N TYR A 93 9.59 -20.68 8.37
CA TYR A 93 9.22 -21.98 7.81
C TYR A 93 8.45 -22.92 8.75
N ARG A 94 7.90 -22.41 9.85
CA ARG A 94 7.04 -23.20 10.73
C ARG A 94 5.63 -23.28 10.17
N ASN A 95 4.97 -24.41 10.43
CA ASN A 95 3.59 -24.62 10.04
C ASN A 95 2.66 -23.90 11.03
N VAL A 96 1.86 -22.97 10.52
CA VAL A 96 0.84 -22.27 11.32
C VAL A 96 -0.51 -22.96 11.11
N HIS A 97 -1.17 -23.35 12.19
CA HIS A 97 -2.52 -23.87 12.15
C HIS A 97 -3.53 -22.74 12.35
N ALA A 98 -4.33 -22.46 11.32
CA ALA A 98 -5.41 -21.48 11.40
C ALA A 98 -6.77 -22.20 11.48
N THR A 99 -7.61 -21.81 12.43
CA THR A 99 -8.99 -22.31 12.54
C THR A 99 -9.88 -21.94 11.36
N ASN A 100 -9.50 -20.91 10.61
CA ASN A 100 -10.24 -20.44 9.45
C ASN A 100 -9.27 -19.95 8.38
N THR A 101 -9.59 -20.20 7.12
CA THR A 101 -8.78 -19.76 5.97
C THR A 101 -9.73 -19.65 4.79
N CYS A 102 -9.65 -18.53 4.06
CA CYS A 102 -10.52 -18.31 2.92
C CYS A 102 -10.28 -19.33 1.81
N GLY A 103 -11.31 -19.59 1.00
CA GLY A 103 -11.19 -20.44 -0.18
C GLY A 103 -11.23 -21.95 0.08
N TYR A 104 -11.26 -22.41 1.34
CA TYR A 104 -11.27 -23.85 1.67
C TYR A 104 -12.62 -24.52 1.37
N HIS A 105 -13.71 -23.77 1.53
CA HIS A 105 -15.08 -24.21 1.21
C HIS A 105 -15.53 -23.81 -0.20
N GLY A 106 -14.61 -23.35 -1.06
CA GLY A 106 -14.88 -22.85 -2.39
C GLY A 106 -14.45 -21.37 -2.57
N PRO A 107 -14.47 -20.84 -3.80
CA PRO A 107 -14.02 -19.47 -4.09
C PRO A 107 -14.84 -18.43 -3.34
N ARG A 108 -14.19 -17.49 -2.65
CA ARG A 108 -14.84 -16.42 -1.88
C ARG A 108 -14.40 -15.04 -2.35
N GLU A 109 -15.35 -14.14 -2.56
CA GLU A 109 -15.05 -12.74 -2.90
C GLU A 109 -14.68 -11.96 -1.63
N PHE A 110 -13.64 -11.13 -1.72
CA PHE A 110 -13.26 -10.19 -0.68
C PHE A 110 -12.95 -8.83 -1.27
N CYS A 111 -13.28 -7.78 -0.54
CA CYS A 111 -13.04 -6.40 -0.96
C CYS A 111 -12.12 -5.70 0.04
N ARG A 112 -10.98 -5.20 -0.44
CA ARG A 112 -10.02 -4.50 0.41
C ARG A 112 -10.58 -3.12 0.78
N GLN A 113 -10.71 -2.86 2.08
CA GLN A 113 -11.03 -1.52 2.58
C GLN A 113 -9.79 -0.62 2.44
N MET A 114 -9.73 0.19 1.40
CA MET A 114 -8.71 1.23 1.31
C MET A 114 -9.11 2.37 2.25
N GLY A 115 -8.15 2.90 3.02
CA GLY A 115 -8.39 3.97 4.01
C GLY A 115 -8.90 5.30 3.46
N THR A 116 -9.21 5.39 2.16
CA THR A 116 -9.82 6.57 1.53
C THR A 116 -11.19 6.22 0.95
N PRO A 117 -12.27 6.97 1.26
CA PRO A 117 -13.63 6.68 0.78
C PRO A 117 -13.79 6.63 -0.75
N TRP A 118 -12.84 7.22 -1.50
CA TRP A 118 -12.89 7.37 -2.95
C TRP A 118 -12.07 6.33 -3.72
N ALA A 119 -11.18 5.60 -3.05
CA ALA A 119 -10.47 4.48 -3.66
C ALA A 119 -11.12 3.18 -3.17
N ARG A 120 -12.09 2.64 -3.90
CA ARG A 120 -12.44 1.23 -3.70
C ARG A 120 -11.45 0.42 -4.52
N ALA A 121 -10.61 -0.38 -3.88
CA ALA A 121 -9.91 -1.42 -4.60
C ALA A 121 -10.96 -2.36 -5.24
N PRO A 122 -10.69 -2.93 -6.42
CA PRO A 122 -11.54 -3.98 -6.95
C PRO A 122 -11.62 -5.14 -5.95
N CYS A 123 -12.78 -5.78 -5.88
CA CYS A 123 -12.91 -7.01 -5.11
C CYS A 123 -12.14 -8.13 -5.83
N GLU A 124 -11.53 -9.00 -5.04
CA GLU A 124 -10.69 -10.10 -5.48
C GLU A 124 -11.32 -11.42 -5.02
N ILE A 125 -10.89 -12.54 -5.62
CA ILE A 125 -11.41 -13.87 -5.27
C ILE A 125 -10.30 -14.61 -4.54
N CYS A 126 -10.58 -15.07 -3.32
CA CYS A 126 -9.75 -16.04 -2.61
C CYS A 126 -10.17 -17.46 -2.99
N ASP A 127 -9.21 -18.26 -3.45
CA ASP A 127 -9.41 -19.65 -3.84
C ASP A 127 -8.15 -20.47 -3.54
N VAL A 128 -8.29 -21.52 -2.73
CA VAL A 128 -7.18 -22.41 -2.33
C VAL A 128 -6.67 -23.25 -3.50
N THR A 129 -7.52 -23.52 -4.50
CA THR A 129 -7.15 -24.33 -5.68
C THR A 129 -6.24 -23.58 -6.64
N VAL A 130 -6.19 -22.25 -6.54
CA VAL A 130 -5.47 -21.36 -7.43
C VAL A 130 -4.33 -20.69 -6.65
N PRO A 131 -3.05 -21.08 -6.84
CA PRO A 131 -1.96 -20.61 -5.99
C PRO A 131 -1.80 -19.09 -5.88
N HIS A 132 -2.04 -18.35 -6.97
CA HIS A 132 -1.94 -16.88 -6.98
C HIS A 132 -3.12 -16.16 -6.29
N ARG A 133 -4.16 -16.90 -5.90
CA ARG A 133 -5.35 -16.42 -5.18
C ARG A 133 -5.51 -17.08 -3.81
N ALA A 134 -4.58 -17.97 -3.46
CA ALA A 134 -4.60 -18.69 -2.21
C ALA A 134 -3.94 -17.83 -1.13
N HIS A 135 -4.59 -17.69 0.02
CA HIS A 135 -4.07 -16.95 1.17
C HIS A 135 -3.90 -17.87 2.38
N LEU A 136 -3.00 -18.84 2.22
CA LEU A 136 -2.81 -19.94 3.16
C LEU A 136 -2.04 -19.51 4.43
N PRO A 137 -2.21 -20.24 5.56
CA PRO A 137 -1.49 -19.94 6.79
C PRO A 137 0.04 -19.95 6.67
N HIS A 138 0.57 -20.75 5.74
CA HIS A 138 2.00 -20.83 5.46
C HIS A 138 2.58 -19.49 4.94
N HIS A 139 1.76 -18.64 4.33
CA HIS A 139 2.16 -17.29 3.87
C HIS A 139 2.41 -16.29 5.02
N MET A 140 2.30 -16.71 6.29
CA MET A 140 2.72 -15.88 7.43
C MET A 140 4.16 -16.13 7.85
N THR A 141 4.74 -17.27 7.45
CA THR A 141 6.04 -17.75 7.92
C THR A 141 7.02 -18.02 6.77
N ASP A 142 6.63 -17.65 5.55
CA ASP A 142 7.45 -17.72 4.35
C ASP A 142 8.41 -16.53 4.22
N PHE A 143 9.13 -16.49 3.10
CA PHE A 143 10.09 -15.44 2.82
C PHE A 143 9.38 -14.19 2.29
N ASN A 144 9.10 -13.24 3.18
CA ASN A 144 8.44 -12.00 2.84
C ASN A 144 9.40 -10.99 2.18
N THR A 145 9.09 -10.57 0.95
CA THR A 145 9.80 -9.48 0.26
C THR A 145 8.82 -8.42 -0.22
N TYR A 146 9.29 -7.17 -0.33
CA TYR A 146 8.47 -6.08 -0.86
C TYR A 146 7.91 -6.35 -2.27
N ARG A 147 8.65 -7.11 -3.10
CA ARG A 147 8.22 -7.43 -4.47
C ARG A 147 7.18 -8.56 -4.51
N ASN A 148 7.30 -9.54 -3.61
CA ASN A 148 6.43 -10.70 -3.54
C ASN A 148 5.83 -10.78 -2.13
N LEU A 149 4.86 -9.91 -1.86
CA LEU A 149 4.13 -9.91 -0.59
C LEU A 149 3.09 -11.03 -0.62
N THR A 150 3.22 -11.95 0.32
CA THR A 150 2.27 -13.02 0.61
C THR A 150 1.61 -12.73 1.96
N TRP A 151 0.38 -13.23 2.13
CA TRP A 151 -0.34 -13.12 3.39
C TRP A 151 -1.37 -14.25 3.54
N TRP A 152 -1.72 -14.54 4.79
CA TRP A 152 -2.87 -15.36 5.15
C TRP A 152 -4.13 -14.52 5.30
N MET A 153 -5.29 -15.09 4.99
CA MET A 153 -6.58 -14.42 5.14
C MET A 153 -7.67 -15.37 5.64
N SER A 154 -8.47 -14.91 6.60
CA SER A 154 -9.70 -15.59 7.03
C SER A 154 -10.85 -15.35 6.04
N ASP A 155 -11.95 -16.09 6.21
CA ASP A 155 -13.21 -15.83 5.53
C ASP A 155 -13.74 -14.41 5.83
N THR A 156 -14.54 -13.90 4.90
CA THR A 156 -15.19 -12.58 5.04
C THR A 156 -16.38 -12.66 6.00
N MET A 157 -16.86 -11.51 6.46
CA MET A 157 -18.05 -11.44 7.32
C MET A 157 -19.36 -11.81 6.60
N GLU A 158 -19.34 -11.97 5.28
CA GLU A 158 -20.52 -12.35 4.49
C GLU A 158 -21.07 -13.71 4.92
N ASP A 159 -20.18 -14.66 5.25
CA ASP A 159 -20.58 -16.01 5.67
C ASP A 159 -21.02 -16.09 7.14
N ARG A 160 -20.77 -15.05 7.96
CA ARG A 160 -21.03 -15.06 9.42
C ARG A 160 -21.42 -13.69 9.98
N VAL A 161 -22.60 -13.22 9.59
CA VAL A 161 -23.21 -11.97 10.09
C VAL A 161 -23.61 -12.08 11.57
N ASP A 162 -23.83 -13.30 12.07
CA ASP A 162 -24.46 -13.63 13.35
C ASP A 162 -23.50 -14.08 14.46
N LYS A 163 -22.22 -14.29 14.15
CA LYS A 163 -21.16 -14.54 15.15
C LYS A 163 -19.93 -13.73 14.80
N LEU A 164 -19.47 -12.90 15.74
CA LEU A 164 -18.08 -12.44 15.78
C LEU A 164 -17.19 -13.69 15.95
N GLY A 165 -16.91 -14.37 14.85
CA GLY A 165 -16.15 -15.61 14.83
C GLY A 165 -14.72 -15.31 15.27
N GLN A 166 -14.35 -15.80 16.45
CA GLN A 166 -12.95 -15.77 16.86
C GLN A 166 -12.14 -16.64 15.91
N VAL A 167 -11.06 -16.09 15.36
CA VAL A 167 -10.10 -16.83 14.54
C VAL A 167 -8.84 -17.04 15.37
N ASN A 168 -8.51 -18.29 15.63
CA ASN A 168 -7.29 -18.69 16.33
C ASN A 168 -6.22 -19.11 15.34
N LEU A 169 -5.01 -18.62 15.58
CA LEU A 169 -3.77 -19.00 14.91
C LEU A 169 -2.88 -19.68 15.95
N THR A 170 -2.44 -20.90 15.68
CA THR A 170 -1.59 -21.68 16.57
C THR A 170 -0.29 -22.00 15.86
N LEU A 171 0.82 -21.69 16.52
CA LEU A 171 2.16 -21.96 16.03
C LEU A 171 2.91 -22.75 17.09
N ASP A 172 3.39 -23.93 16.71
CA ASP A 172 4.17 -24.77 17.59
C ASP A 172 5.67 -24.50 17.40
N PHE A 173 6.33 -24.15 18.51
CA PHE A 173 7.76 -23.90 18.58
C PHE A 173 8.53 -25.08 19.19
N SER A 174 7.84 -26.19 19.47
CA SER A 174 8.50 -27.42 19.90
C SER A 174 9.56 -27.85 18.87
N LYS A 175 10.68 -28.35 19.41
CA LYS A 175 11.80 -28.89 18.65
C LYS A 175 11.75 -30.39 18.67
#